data_AF-A0A380P1S6-F1
#
_entry.id   AF-A0A380P1S6-F1
#
_cell.length_a   1.000
_cell.length_b   1.000
_cell.length_c   1.000
_cell.angle_alpha   90.00
_cell.angle_beta   90.00
_cell.angle_gamma   90.00
#
_symmetry.space_group_name_H-M   'P 1'
#
loop_
_entity.id
_entity.type
_entity.pdbx_description
1 polymer ?
#
loop_
_entity_poly.entity_id
_entity_poly.type
_entity_poly.pdbx_seq_one_letter_code
_entity_poly.pdbx_strand_id
1 'polypeptide(L)' 'MDHHPDVMKAADWLIEMGPEGGINGGQLMFDGTPEQMVQSNDTITAPYLR' A
#
# COMPACT_ATOMS: atom_id res chain seq x y z
N MET A 1 5.67 7.84 -5.72
CA MET A 1 4.31 7.64 -5.18
C MET A 1 3.37 7.67 -6.37
N ASP A 2 2.83 6.51 -6.74
CA ASP A 2 1.81 6.39 -7.80
C ASP A 2 0.49 5.97 -7.13
N HIS A 3 -0.62 6.21 -7.79
CA HIS A 3 -1.97 5.92 -7.30
C HIS A 3 -2.76 5.02 -8.26
N HIS A 4 -2.20 4.65 -9.41
CA HIS A 4 -2.85 3.75 -10.36
C HIS A 4 -2.70 2.29 -9.92
N PRO A 5 -3.80 1.55 -9.72
CA PRO A 5 -3.75 0.14 -9.31
C PRO A 5 -2.95 -0.74 -10.28
N ASP A 6 -3.05 -0.49 -11.60
CA ASP A 6 -2.34 -1.29 -12.60
C ASP A 6 -0.80 -1.18 -12.47
N VAL A 7 -0.31 0.00 -12.08
CA VAL A 7 1.11 0.23 -11.82
C VAL A 7 1.53 -0.47 -10.53
N MET A 8 0.70 -0.39 -9.48
CA MET A 8 0.99 -1.04 -8.20
C MET A 8 0.96 -2.57 -8.29
N LYS A 9 0.03 -3.14 -9.06
CA LYS A 9 -0.07 -4.60 -9.30
C LYS A 9 1.14 -5.13 -10.07
N ALA A 10 1.79 -4.30 -10.88
CA ALA A 10 2.97 -4.67 -11.65
C ALA A 10 4.30 -4.41 -10.92
N ALA A 11 4.28 -3.85 -9.71
CA ALA A 11 5.48 -3.53 -8.96
C ALA A 11 6.07 -4.78 -8.31
N ASP A 12 7.40 -4.87 -8.26
CA ASP A 12 8.08 -5.93 -7.50
C ASP A 12 7.90 -5.76 -5.98
N TRP A 13 7.65 -4.52 -5.53
CA TRP A 13 7.61 -4.14 -4.12
C TRP A 13 6.73 -2.92 -3.87
N LEU A 14 5.99 -2.92 -2.76
CA LEU A 14 5.11 -1.85 -2.31
C LEU A 14 5.44 -1.44 -0.88
N ILE A 15 5.42 -0.13 -0.64
CA ILE A 15 5.54 0.48 0.68
C ILE A 15 4.34 1.39 0.88
N GLU A 16 3.55 1.14 1.92
CA GLU A 16 2.41 1.98 2.30
C GLU A 16 2.75 2.83 3.53
N MET A 17 2.54 4.12 3.39
CA MET A 17 2.73 5.12 4.44
C MET A 17 1.39 5.73 4.80
N GLY A 18 1.11 5.89 6.09
CA GLY A 18 -0.19 6.41 6.53
C GLY A 18 -0.34 6.43 8.06
N PRO A 19 -1.56 6.25 8.59
CA PRO A 19 -2.82 6.06 7.87
C PRO A 19 -3.35 7.33 7.18
N GLU A 20 -2.91 8.50 7.65
CA GLU A 20 -3.31 9.82 7.15
C GLU A 20 -2.16 10.55 6.44
N GLY A 21 -2.45 11.71 5.86
CA GLY A 21 -1.44 12.64 5.35
C GLY A 21 -0.98 13.67 6.39
N GLY A 22 0.22 14.24 6.20
CA GLY A 22 0.73 15.33 7.05
C GLY A 22 1.20 14.87 8.42
N ILE A 23 0.94 15.67 9.46
CA ILE A 23 1.47 15.43 10.83
C ILE A 23 0.95 14.13 11.48
N ASN A 24 -0.21 13.65 11.03
CA ASN A 24 -0.81 12.41 11.53
C ASN A 24 -0.48 11.19 10.65
N GLY A 25 0.34 11.39 9.62
CA GLY A 25 0.84 10.34 8.74
C GLY A 25 2.25 9.89 9.08
N GLY A 26 2.89 9.22 8.13
CA GLY A 26 4.30 8.88 8.20
C GLY A 26 4.62 7.57 8.91
N GLN A 27 3.60 6.80 9.31
CA GLN A 27 3.80 5.45 9.85
C GLN A 27 3.92 4.46 8.70
N LEU A 28 4.84 3.51 8.85
CA LEU A 28 4.96 2.38 7.93
C LEU A 28 3.80 1.41 8.21
N MET A 29 2.86 1.35 7.28
CA MET A 29 1.67 0.50 7.39
C MET A 29 1.90 -0.86 6.70
N PHE A 30 2.67 -0.87 5.61
CA PHE A 30 2.99 -2.08 4.86
C PHE A 30 4.33 -1.98 4.15
N ASP A 31 5.03 -3.12 4.07
CA ASP A 31 6.30 -3.29 3.37
C ASP A 31 6.38 -4.73 2.81
N GLY A 32 6.25 -4.90 1.49
CA GLY A 32 6.16 -6.23 0.89
C GLY A 32 5.76 -6.24 -0.59
N THR A 33 5.52 -7.43 -1.15
CA THR A 33 5.07 -7.59 -2.54
C THR A 33 3.57 -7.28 -2.69
N PRO A 34 3.06 -7.02 -3.92
CA PRO A 34 1.63 -6.83 -4.15
C PRO A 34 0.76 -7.99 -3.67
N GLU A 35 1.21 -9.24 -3.84
CA GLU A 35 0.49 -10.43 -3.38
C GLU A 35 0.37 -10.46 -1.85
N GLN A 36 1.42 -10.05 -1.15
CA GLN A 36 1.41 -9.92 0.31
C GLN A 36 0.47 -8.79 0.76
N MET A 37 0.40 -7.68 0.03
CA MET A 37 -0.50 -6.57 0.36
C MET A 37 -1.96 -7.02 0.30
N VAL A 38 -2.37 -7.71 -0.77
CA VAL A 38 -3.77 -8.15 -0.96
C VAL A 38 -4.23 -9.12 0.15
N GLN A 39 -3.29 -9.85 0.78
CA GLN A 39 -3.52 -10.75 1.90
C GLN A 39 -3.49 -10.06 3.27
N SER A 40 -2.96 -8.84 3.35
CA SER A 40 -2.85 -8.07 4.60
C SER A 40 -4.17 -7.38 4.95
N ASN A 41 -4.57 -7.46 6.22
CA ASN A 41 -5.77 -6.79 6.75
C ASN A 41 -5.50 -5.36 7.24
N ASP A 42 -4.23 -4.95 7.36
CA ASP A 42 -3.82 -3.69 7.98
C ASP A 42 -3.44 -2.61 6.95
N THR A 43 -3.96 -2.74 5.72
CA THR A 43 -3.65 -1.82 4.61
C THR A 43 -4.91 -1.13 4.10
N ILE A 44 -4.83 0.18 3.89
CA ILE A 44 -5.93 0.96 3.31
C ILE A 44 -5.96 0.72 1.80
N THR A 45 -4.80 0.43 1.21
CA THR A 45 -4.60 0.24 -0.23
C THR A 45 -5.02 -1.14 -0.74
N ALA A 46 -4.93 -2.23 0.05
CA ALA A 46 -5.24 -3.58 -0.46
C ALA A 46 -6.62 -3.78 -1.10
N PRO A 47 -7.72 -3.18 -0.59
CA PRO A 47 -9.03 -3.31 -1.23
C PRO A 47 -9.05 -2.82 -2.69
N TYR A 48 -8.17 -1.89 -3.06
CA TYR A 48 -8.06 -1.34 -4.41
C TYR A 48 -7.15 -2.17 -5.33
N LEU A 49 -6.40 -3.13 -4.77
CA LEU A 49 -5.54 -4.05 -5.52
C LEU A 49 -6.16 -5.44 -5.74
N ARG A 50 -7.35 -5.70 -5.18
CA ARG A 50 -8.13 -6.92 -5.48
C ARG A 50 -8.63 -6.95 -6.92
#